data_AF-A0A8J5RTT6-F1
#
_entry.id   AF-A0A8J5RTT6-F1
#
_cell.length_a   1.000
_cell.length_b   1.000
_cell.length_c   1.000
_cell.angle_alpha   90.00
_cell.angle_beta   90.00
_cell.angle_gamma   90.00
#
_symmetry.space_group_name_H-M   'P 1'
#
loop_
_entity.id
_entity.type
_entity.pdbx_description
1 polymer ?
#
loop_
_entity_poly.entity_id
_entity_poly.type
_entity_poly.pdbx_seq_one_letter_code
_entity_poly.pdbx_strand_id
1 'polypeptide(L)'
;MATTPVLFTEKFDVSSSDNYGDFIGRIRTKLSKRHFCHNRPVLPPVVPNVPPTLWFHVELRTNTSALKLITRADNLYLEGFQSSDGTWWQLTRGLIDGATYAGFGGSYRDLVGDSDYLTDITLGPQKMTQAINTLAARTPADLGSGAAQQRAKDAVAALLLMVHEATRFLTVSNQVAGFMHPRAANKSGTITVQMKNQVNGWQNLSAALLSTEARPPTKFTPFNDMGVATVEQAVATVGILLFVEVPGGMTAKKALELYYGN
;
A
#
# COMPACT_ATOMS: atom_id res chain seq x y z
N MET A 1 -20.34 -6.66 -1.90
CA MET A 1 -20.47 -6.10 -0.54
C MET A 1 -19.21 -5.37 -0.09
N ALA A 2 -18.00 -5.94 -0.08
CA ALA A 2 -16.79 -5.16 0.17
C ALA A 2 -16.15 -4.64 -1.13
N THR A 3 -16.21 -3.38 -1.55
CA THR A 3 -17.18 -2.29 -1.37
C THR A 3 -17.56 -1.90 -2.80
N THR A 4 -18.59 -2.59 -3.29
CA THR A 4 -18.98 -2.67 -4.71
C THR A 4 -19.76 -1.41 -5.13
N PRO A 5 -19.48 -0.82 -6.32
CA PRO A 5 -18.47 -1.25 -7.28
C PRO A 5 -17.05 -0.90 -6.84
N VAL A 6 -16.11 -1.81 -7.07
CA VAL A 6 -14.67 -1.52 -6.98
C VAL A 6 -14.16 -1.07 -8.36
N LEU A 7 -13.15 -0.21 -8.38
CA LEU A 7 -12.57 0.32 -9.60
C LEU A 7 -11.90 -0.78 -10.46
N PHE A 8 -11.19 -1.70 -9.81
CA PHE A 8 -10.55 -2.84 -10.44
C PHE A 8 -10.17 -3.91 -9.41
N THR A 9 -9.80 -5.09 -9.91
CA THR A 9 -9.07 -6.11 -9.15
C THR A 9 -7.74 -6.36 -9.86
N GLU A 10 -6.64 -6.25 -9.13
CA GLU A 10 -5.30 -6.65 -9.61
C GLU A 10 -4.89 -7.97 -8.96
N LYS A 11 -4.28 -8.87 -9.73
CA LYS A 11 -3.96 -10.23 -9.29
C LYS A 11 -2.46 -10.47 -9.31
N PHE A 12 -1.99 -11.27 -8.35
CA PHE A 12 -0.61 -11.75 -8.32
C PHE A 12 -0.55 -13.18 -7.79
N ASP A 13 0.06 -14.08 -8.56
CA ASP A 13 0.33 -15.45 -8.13
C ASP A 13 1.81 -15.60 -7.74
N VAL A 14 2.05 -15.86 -6.46
CA VAL A 14 3.39 -15.96 -5.87
C VAL A 14 4.20 -17.12 -6.44
N SER A 15 3.54 -18.18 -6.92
CA SER A 15 4.17 -19.40 -7.41
C SER A 15 4.35 -19.42 -8.93
N SER A 16 3.84 -18.41 -9.63
CA SER A 16 3.91 -18.29 -11.08
C SER A 16 5.19 -17.62 -11.57
N SER A 17 5.37 -17.54 -12.89
CA SER A 17 6.41 -16.71 -13.51
C SER A 17 6.04 -15.23 -13.57
N ASP A 18 4.96 -14.79 -12.90
CA ASP A 18 4.53 -13.40 -12.89
C ASP A 18 5.63 -12.49 -12.35
N ASN A 19 5.89 -11.42 -13.08
CA ASN A 19 6.85 -10.41 -12.64
C ASN A 19 6.20 -9.53 -11.57
N TYR A 20 6.76 -9.57 -10.36
CA TYR A 20 6.30 -8.76 -9.22
C TYR A 20 6.37 -7.25 -9.51
N GLY A 21 7.40 -6.78 -10.21
CA GLY A 21 7.55 -5.37 -10.60
C GLY A 21 6.41 -4.92 -11.53
N ASP A 22 6.05 -5.75 -12.51
CA ASP A 22 4.94 -5.47 -13.42
C ASP A 22 3.59 -5.45 -12.68
N PHE A 23 3.38 -6.36 -11.73
CA PHE A 23 2.20 -6.37 -10.86
C PHE A 23 2.02 -5.04 -10.13
N ILE A 24 3.07 -4.56 -9.44
CA ILE A 24 3.04 -3.27 -8.75
C ILE A 24 2.87 -2.11 -9.74
N GLY A 25 3.54 -2.18 -10.90
CA GLY A 25 3.40 -1.18 -11.97
C GLY A 25 1.97 -1.04 -12.47
N ARG A 26 1.26 -2.15 -12.67
CA ARG A 26 -0.15 -2.14 -13.10
C ARG A 26 -1.08 -1.51 -12.08
N ILE A 27 -0.86 -1.72 -10.77
CA ILE A 27 -1.62 -1.03 -9.71
C ILE A 27 -1.46 0.49 -9.85
N ARG A 28 -0.22 0.98 -9.93
CA ARG A 28 0.08 2.43 -10.06
C ARG A 28 -0.59 3.02 -11.31
N THR A 29 -0.51 2.32 -12.44
CA THR A 29 -1.12 2.75 -13.70
C THR A 29 -2.65 2.83 -13.61
N LYS A 30 -3.31 1.84 -12.99
CA LYS A 30 -4.77 1.84 -12.85
C LYS A 30 -5.30 2.88 -11.86
N LEU A 31 -4.48 3.26 -10.88
CA LEU A 31 -4.79 4.34 -9.94
C LEU A 31 -4.54 5.73 -10.54
N SER A 32 -3.61 5.82 -11.49
CA SER A 32 -3.35 7.04 -12.24
C SER A 32 -4.45 7.34 -13.24
N LYS A 33 -4.90 8.60 -13.31
CA LYS A 33 -5.79 9.06 -14.37
C LYS A 33 -5.25 10.27 -15.12
N ARG A 34 -5.21 11.43 -14.45
CA ARG A 34 -4.96 12.72 -15.13
C ARG A 34 -3.98 13.66 -14.43
N HIS A 35 -3.59 13.37 -13.19
CA HIS A 35 -2.67 14.23 -12.44
C HIS A 35 -1.32 13.52 -12.24
N PHE A 36 -0.26 14.18 -12.68
CA PHE A 36 1.11 13.72 -12.59
C PHE A 36 1.97 14.86 -12.07
N CYS A 37 3.01 14.50 -11.31
CA CYS A 37 4.05 15.41 -10.85
C CYS A 37 5.39 14.79 -11.22
N HIS A 38 6.21 15.47 -12.04
CA HIS A 38 7.47 14.92 -12.57
C HIS A 38 7.35 13.50 -13.16
N ASN A 39 6.32 13.27 -13.99
CA ASN A 39 5.98 11.96 -14.58
C ASN A 39 5.67 10.84 -13.57
N ARG A 40 5.48 11.16 -12.28
CA ARG A 40 4.94 10.23 -11.30
C ARG A 40 3.43 10.44 -11.17
N PRO A 41 2.63 9.35 -11.09
CA PRO A 41 1.20 9.49 -10.87
C PRO A 41 0.91 10.10 -9.49
N VAL A 42 -0.17 10.86 -9.40
CA VAL A 42 -0.72 11.39 -8.15
C VAL A 42 -2.10 10.79 -7.95
N LEU A 43 -2.37 10.27 -6.75
CA LEU A 43 -3.70 9.76 -6.39
C LEU A 43 -4.75 10.88 -6.46
N PRO A 44 -6.04 10.55 -6.63
CA PRO A 44 -7.09 11.53 -6.39
C PRO A 44 -7.09 11.96 -4.92
N PRO A 45 -7.58 13.17 -4.61
CA PRO A 45 -7.87 13.56 -3.24
C PRO A 45 -8.92 12.63 -2.61
N VAL A 46 -8.89 12.53 -1.28
CA VAL A 46 -10.01 11.97 -0.52
C VAL A 46 -11.22 12.89 -0.70
N VAL A 47 -12.38 12.32 -1.02
CA VAL A 47 -13.61 13.10 -1.17
C VAL A 47 -14.05 13.60 0.21
N PRO A 48 -14.18 14.92 0.43
CA PRO A 48 -14.52 15.46 1.73
C PRO A 48 -15.98 15.16 2.10
N ASN A 49 -16.26 15.01 3.40
CA ASN A 49 -17.59 14.89 3.99
C ASN A 49 -18.43 13.68 3.53
N VAL A 50 -17.80 12.64 2.97
CA VAL A 50 -18.46 11.37 2.62
C VAL A 50 -17.62 10.18 3.10
N PRO A 51 -18.24 9.01 3.39
CA PRO A 51 -17.49 7.78 3.60
C PRO A 51 -16.63 7.43 2.38
N PRO A 52 -15.52 6.67 2.54
CA PRO A 52 -14.68 6.29 1.39
C PRO A 52 -15.49 5.53 0.34
N THR A 53 -15.46 6.01 -0.90
CA THR A 53 -16.19 5.42 -2.03
C THR A 53 -15.28 4.85 -3.11
N LEU A 54 -13.98 5.18 -3.09
CA LEU A 54 -13.02 4.74 -4.08
C LEU A 54 -12.22 3.56 -3.56
N TRP A 55 -12.47 2.38 -4.13
CA TRP A 55 -11.91 1.11 -3.68
C TRP A 55 -11.36 0.29 -4.83
N PHE A 56 -10.36 -0.53 -4.54
CA PHE A 56 -9.90 -1.58 -5.43
C PHE A 56 -9.55 -2.83 -4.63
N HIS A 57 -9.49 -3.97 -5.34
CA HIS A 57 -9.04 -5.22 -4.76
C HIS A 57 -7.65 -5.60 -5.24
N VAL A 58 -6.89 -6.23 -4.36
CA VAL A 58 -5.71 -7.02 -4.71
C VAL A 58 -6.02 -8.47 -4.37
N GLU A 59 -5.91 -9.38 -5.33
CA GLU A 59 -6.08 -10.81 -5.12
C GLU A 59 -4.72 -11.50 -5.21
N LEU A 60 -4.23 -11.96 -4.06
CA LEU A 60 -2.97 -12.68 -3.94
C LEU A 60 -3.23 -14.18 -3.91
N ARG A 61 -2.46 -14.95 -4.68
CA ARG A 61 -2.65 -16.39 -4.83
C ARG A 61 -1.38 -17.16 -4.52
N THR A 62 -1.57 -18.32 -3.90
CA THR A 62 -0.58 -19.38 -3.76
C THR A 62 -1.14 -20.63 -4.43
N ASN A 63 -0.36 -21.72 -4.46
CA ASN A 63 -0.84 -23.01 -4.98
C ASN A 63 -2.07 -23.56 -4.23
N THR A 64 -2.33 -23.10 -3.01
CA THR A 64 -3.35 -23.68 -2.11
C THR A 64 -4.35 -22.66 -1.56
N SER A 65 -4.16 -21.36 -1.78
CA SER A 65 -4.98 -20.33 -1.18
C SER A 65 -5.09 -19.08 -2.06
N ALA A 66 -6.21 -18.37 -1.92
CA ALA A 66 -6.40 -17.05 -2.48
C ALA A 66 -6.85 -16.11 -1.36
N LEU A 67 -6.29 -14.90 -1.35
CA LEU A 67 -6.61 -13.85 -0.39
C LEU A 67 -6.97 -12.59 -1.16
N LYS A 68 -8.15 -12.03 -0.89
CA LYS A 68 -8.52 -10.71 -1.41
C LYS A 68 -8.26 -9.66 -0.35
N LEU A 69 -7.57 -8.60 -0.73
CA LEU A 69 -7.36 -7.40 0.06
C LEU A 69 -8.30 -6.32 -0.47
N ILE A 70 -8.89 -5.53 0.43
CA ILE A 70 -9.65 -4.34 0.05
C ILE A 70 -8.91 -3.08 0.46
N THR A 71 -8.65 -2.25 -0.56
CA THR A 71 -7.76 -1.10 -0.43
C THR A 71 -8.45 0.15 -0.95
N ARG A 72 -8.28 1.25 -0.24
CA ARG A 72 -8.72 2.58 -0.68
C ARG A 72 -7.89 3.06 -1.85
N ALA A 73 -8.55 3.53 -2.90
CA ALA A 73 -7.91 4.00 -4.13
C ALA A 73 -7.47 5.48 -4.07
N ASP A 74 -7.76 6.19 -2.99
CA ASP A 74 -7.40 7.61 -2.77
C ASP A 74 -6.17 7.78 -1.86
N ASN A 75 -5.89 6.82 -0.98
CA ASN A 75 -4.75 6.88 -0.07
C ASN A 75 -3.99 5.56 0.12
N LEU A 76 -4.35 4.49 -0.61
CA LEU A 76 -3.71 3.17 -0.51
C LEU A 76 -3.78 2.55 0.89
N TYR A 77 -4.79 2.86 1.70
CA TYR A 77 -4.95 2.18 3.00
C TYR A 77 -5.59 0.81 2.79
N LEU A 78 -4.97 -0.22 3.36
CA LEU A 78 -5.58 -1.53 3.51
C LEU A 78 -6.64 -1.44 4.61
N GLU A 79 -7.90 -1.72 4.27
CA GLU A 79 -8.99 -1.64 5.24
C GLU A 79 -9.56 -3.01 5.61
N GLY A 80 -9.17 -4.06 4.87
CA GLY A 80 -9.61 -5.40 5.18
C GLY A 80 -9.11 -6.46 4.22
N PHE A 81 -9.47 -7.71 4.53
CA PHE A 81 -9.16 -8.87 3.71
C PHE A 81 -10.27 -9.93 3.80
N GLN A 82 -10.40 -10.78 2.80
CA GLN A 82 -11.37 -11.87 2.76
C GLN A 82 -10.67 -13.21 2.94
N SER A 83 -11.02 -13.95 4.00
CA SER A 83 -10.56 -15.33 4.22
C SER A 83 -11.30 -16.31 3.31
N SER A 84 -10.79 -17.54 3.21
CA SER A 84 -11.30 -18.60 2.34
C SER A 84 -12.73 -19.03 2.68
N ASP A 85 -13.17 -18.85 3.93
CA ASP A 85 -14.55 -19.09 4.38
C ASP A 85 -15.55 -18.00 3.90
N GLY A 86 -15.04 -16.97 3.21
CA GLY A 86 -15.83 -15.84 2.71
C GLY A 86 -15.94 -14.66 3.69
N THR A 87 -15.44 -14.80 4.93
CA THR A 87 -15.49 -13.74 5.94
C THR A 87 -14.65 -12.55 5.50
N TRP A 88 -15.26 -11.36 5.47
CA TRP A 88 -14.53 -10.10 5.36
C TRP A 88 -14.07 -9.65 6.74
N TRP A 89 -12.77 -9.50 6.89
CA TRP A 89 -12.12 -8.94 8.07
C TRP A 89 -11.81 -7.47 7.83
N GLN A 90 -12.26 -6.60 8.74
CA GLN A 90 -11.96 -5.16 8.67
C GLN A 90 -10.91 -4.75 9.71
N LEU A 91 -10.02 -3.85 9.29
CA LEU A 91 -8.97 -3.25 10.12
C LEU A 91 -9.43 -1.93 10.77
N THR A 92 -10.50 -1.33 10.24
CA THR A 92 -11.19 -0.19 10.84
C THR A 92 -12.60 -0.62 11.23
N ARG A 93 -12.98 -0.46 12.50
CA ARG A 93 -14.28 -0.93 12.98
C ARG A 93 -15.42 -0.14 12.34
N GLY A 94 -16.37 -0.85 11.72
CA GLY A 94 -17.57 -0.28 11.13
C GLY A 94 -17.34 0.42 9.78
N LEU A 95 -16.19 0.20 9.13
CA LEU A 95 -15.89 0.80 7.83
C LEU A 95 -16.40 -0.03 6.66
N ILE A 96 -16.40 -1.36 6.78
CA ILE A 96 -16.85 -2.27 5.73
C ILE A 96 -18.14 -2.94 6.18
N ASP A 97 -19.22 -2.69 5.45
CA ASP A 97 -20.54 -3.26 5.73
C ASP A 97 -20.50 -4.79 5.75
N GLY A 98 -21.02 -5.37 6.84
CA GLY A 98 -21.05 -6.82 7.05
C GLY A 98 -19.71 -7.48 7.37
N ALA A 99 -18.63 -6.70 7.55
CA ALA A 99 -17.32 -7.24 7.90
C ALA A 99 -17.12 -7.41 9.42
N THR A 100 -16.36 -8.45 9.78
CA THR A 100 -15.94 -8.73 11.17
C THR A 100 -14.69 -7.94 11.50
N TYR A 101 -14.67 -7.20 12.61
CA TYR A 101 -13.45 -6.51 13.03
C TYR A 101 -12.35 -7.51 13.38
N ALA A 102 -11.15 -7.33 12.81
CA ALA A 102 -10.03 -8.25 12.99
C ALA A 102 -9.46 -8.26 14.42
N GLY A 103 -9.84 -7.30 15.26
CA GLY A 103 -9.32 -7.14 16.62
C GLY A 103 -8.06 -6.29 16.70
N PHE A 104 -7.64 -5.66 15.59
CA PHE A 104 -6.51 -4.75 15.51
C PHE A 104 -6.67 -3.77 14.33
N GLY A 105 -5.95 -2.65 14.39
CA GLY A 105 -5.90 -1.64 13.34
C GLY A 105 -4.87 -1.95 12.24
N GLY A 106 -4.94 -1.22 11.13
CA GLY A 106 -4.02 -1.36 9.99
C GLY A 106 -2.72 -0.54 10.10
N SER A 107 -2.52 0.18 11.21
CA SER A 107 -1.31 0.99 11.41
C SER A 107 -0.13 0.13 11.86
N TYR A 108 1.11 0.51 11.52
CA TYR A 108 2.29 -0.21 12.01
C TYR A 108 2.40 -0.21 13.54
N ARG A 109 1.88 0.82 14.22
CA ARG A 109 1.75 0.83 15.68
C ARG A 109 0.87 -0.32 16.20
N ASP A 110 -0.26 -0.60 15.55
CA ASP A 110 -1.16 -1.68 15.96
C ASP A 110 -0.62 -3.07 15.61
N LEU A 111 0.13 -3.15 14.51
CA LEU A 111 0.62 -4.41 13.93
C LEU A 111 1.92 -4.89 14.58
N VAL A 112 2.90 -4.00 14.72
CA VAL A 112 4.25 -4.32 15.19
C VAL A 112 4.69 -3.51 16.41
N GLY A 113 3.80 -2.68 16.98
CA GLY A 113 4.05 -1.88 18.19
C GLY A 113 4.65 -0.51 17.90
N ASP A 114 5.61 -0.42 16.99
CA ASP A 114 6.23 0.82 16.53
C ASP A 114 6.69 0.71 15.07
N SER A 115 6.61 1.82 14.34
CA SER A 115 7.14 1.93 12.97
C SER A 115 8.66 1.71 12.88
N ASP A 116 9.40 1.84 13.98
CA ASP A 116 10.82 1.52 14.03
C ASP A 116 11.12 0.04 13.78
N TYR A 117 10.16 -0.85 14.05
CA TYR A 117 10.29 -2.29 13.82
C TYR A 117 10.01 -2.72 12.37
N LEU A 118 9.76 -1.78 11.46
CA LEU A 118 9.60 -2.09 10.04
C LEU A 118 10.84 -2.76 9.42
N THR A 119 12.03 -2.44 9.92
CA THR A 119 13.30 -3.02 9.46
C THR A 119 13.50 -4.47 9.89
N ASP A 120 12.65 -4.98 10.78
CA ASP A 120 12.73 -6.35 11.31
C ASP A 120 11.78 -7.30 10.55
N ILE A 121 10.89 -6.75 9.71
CA ILE A 121 9.93 -7.53 8.95
C ILE A 121 10.64 -8.19 7.76
N THR A 122 10.81 -9.51 7.84
CA THR A 122 11.33 -10.31 6.73
C THR A 122 10.35 -10.30 5.56
N LEU A 123 10.85 -10.08 4.36
CA LEU A 123 10.12 -10.02 3.09
C LEU A 123 10.68 -11.06 2.11
N GLY A 124 9.86 -11.49 1.17
CA GLY A 124 10.22 -12.47 0.14
C GLY A 124 9.09 -13.46 -0.16
N PRO A 125 9.29 -14.36 -1.13
CA PRO A 125 8.22 -15.23 -1.64
C PRO A 125 7.68 -16.18 -0.57
N GLN A 126 8.54 -16.73 0.31
CA GLN A 126 8.11 -17.59 1.43
C GLN A 126 7.24 -16.82 2.42
N LYS A 127 7.67 -15.61 2.82
CA LYS A 127 6.91 -14.80 3.77
C LYS A 127 5.55 -14.41 3.17
N MET A 128 5.51 -13.99 1.91
CA MET A 128 4.24 -13.65 1.25
C MET A 128 3.32 -14.87 1.20
N THR A 129 3.83 -16.04 0.83
CA THR A 129 3.07 -17.30 0.84
C THR A 129 2.50 -17.61 2.22
N GLN A 130 3.33 -17.53 3.27
CA GLN A 130 2.90 -17.77 4.66
C GLN A 130 1.84 -16.75 5.11
N ALA A 131 2.01 -15.47 4.77
CA ALA A 131 1.07 -14.42 5.12
C ALA A 131 -0.29 -14.64 4.43
N ILE A 132 -0.27 -14.98 3.13
CA ILE A 132 -1.49 -15.31 2.36
C ILE A 132 -2.21 -16.49 3.01
N ASN A 133 -1.50 -17.61 3.23
CA ASN A 133 -2.11 -18.82 3.80
C ASN A 133 -2.65 -18.57 5.21
N THR A 134 -1.95 -17.77 6.03
CA THR A 134 -2.37 -17.42 7.39
C THR A 134 -3.68 -16.63 7.39
N LEU A 135 -3.78 -15.60 6.56
CA LEU A 135 -4.98 -14.75 6.50
C LEU A 135 -6.13 -15.44 5.78
N ALA A 136 -5.84 -16.26 4.77
CA ALA A 136 -6.83 -17.05 4.06
C ALA A 136 -7.47 -18.12 4.96
N ALA A 137 -6.69 -18.74 5.86
CA ALA A 137 -7.19 -19.75 6.79
C ALA A 137 -7.89 -19.18 8.05
N ARG A 138 -7.89 -17.85 8.23
CA ARG A 138 -8.42 -17.20 9.44
C ARG A 138 -9.93 -17.39 9.55
N THR A 139 -10.41 -17.71 10.74
CA THR A 139 -11.84 -17.88 11.05
C THR A 139 -12.27 -17.06 12.28
N PRO A 140 -13.58 -16.83 12.52
CA PRO A 140 -14.06 -16.14 13.72
C PRO A 140 -13.55 -16.71 15.05
N ALA A 141 -13.27 -18.02 15.12
CA ALA A 141 -12.74 -18.67 16.32
C ALA A 141 -11.34 -18.14 16.72
N ASP A 142 -10.57 -17.60 15.77
CA ASP A 142 -9.22 -17.08 16.01
C ASP A 142 -9.21 -15.78 16.81
N LEU A 143 -10.34 -15.07 16.94
CA LEU A 143 -10.44 -13.80 17.67
C LEU A 143 -10.08 -13.95 19.16
N GLY A 144 -10.36 -15.11 19.76
CA GLY A 144 -10.03 -15.39 21.16
C GLY A 144 -8.57 -15.81 21.40
N SER A 145 -7.79 -16.05 20.35
CA SER A 145 -6.43 -16.59 20.44
C SER A 145 -5.37 -15.50 20.24
N GLY A 146 -4.68 -15.13 21.31
CA GLY A 146 -3.58 -14.14 21.24
C GLY A 146 -2.49 -14.52 20.22
N ALA A 147 -2.16 -15.81 20.10
CA ALA A 147 -1.20 -16.29 19.12
C ALA A 147 -1.72 -16.17 17.67
N ALA A 148 -3.01 -16.43 17.44
CA ALA A 148 -3.61 -16.25 16.11
C ALA A 148 -3.71 -14.77 15.74
N GLN A 149 -4.02 -13.90 16.71
CA GLN A 149 -3.99 -12.45 16.53
C GLN A 149 -2.60 -11.96 16.14
N GLN A 150 -1.54 -12.41 16.82
CA GLN A 150 -0.17 -12.00 16.49
C GLN A 150 0.23 -12.47 15.08
N ARG A 151 -0.05 -13.73 14.72
CA ARG A 151 0.23 -14.23 13.36
C ARG A 151 -0.50 -13.43 12.28
N ALA A 152 -1.75 -13.03 12.54
CA ALA A 152 -2.50 -12.19 11.61
C ALA A 152 -1.90 -10.78 11.47
N LYS A 153 -1.47 -10.16 12.58
CA LYS A 153 -0.77 -8.86 12.54
C LYS A 153 0.52 -8.94 11.74
N ASP A 154 1.35 -9.95 11.99
CA ASP A 154 2.63 -10.15 11.28
C ASP A 154 2.39 -10.37 9.77
N ALA A 155 1.33 -11.11 9.42
CA ALA A 155 0.95 -11.35 8.04
C ALA A 155 0.48 -10.06 7.35
N VAL A 156 -0.38 -9.26 8.01
CA VAL A 156 -0.83 -7.96 7.49
C VAL A 156 0.35 -7.00 7.31
N ALA A 157 1.27 -6.94 8.28
CA ALA A 157 2.45 -6.07 8.20
C ALA A 157 3.36 -6.43 7.01
N ALA A 158 3.60 -7.71 6.77
CA ALA A 158 4.37 -8.18 5.61
C ALA A 158 3.68 -7.83 4.29
N LEU A 159 2.37 -8.04 4.17
CA LEU A 159 1.62 -7.72 2.95
C LEU A 159 1.50 -6.21 2.70
N LEU A 160 1.39 -5.39 3.75
CA LEU A 160 1.45 -3.92 3.61
C LEU A 160 2.77 -3.50 2.96
N LEU A 161 3.91 -4.02 3.44
CA LEU A 161 5.21 -3.71 2.84
C LEU A 161 5.33 -4.20 1.39
N MET A 162 4.89 -5.43 1.11
CA MET A 162 5.03 -6.07 -0.20
C MET A 162 3.92 -5.73 -1.21
N VAL A 163 2.94 -4.91 -0.85
CA VAL A 163 1.88 -4.49 -1.78
C VAL A 163 1.68 -2.99 -1.71
N HIS A 164 1.32 -2.45 -0.54
CA HIS A 164 0.94 -1.05 -0.37
C HIS A 164 2.15 -0.13 -0.37
N GLU A 165 3.18 -0.41 0.44
CA GLU A 165 4.40 0.38 0.44
C GLU A 165 5.20 0.19 -0.85
N ALA A 166 5.22 -1.02 -1.39
CA ALA A 166 5.74 -1.27 -2.72
C ALA A 166 4.99 -0.47 -3.79
N THR A 167 3.67 -0.28 -3.69
CA THR A 167 2.93 0.60 -4.60
C THR A 167 3.34 2.06 -4.42
N ARG A 168 3.46 2.53 -3.17
CA ARG A 168 3.84 3.91 -2.84
C ARG A 168 5.28 4.27 -3.23
N PHE A 169 6.22 3.33 -3.18
CA PHE A 169 7.65 3.59 -3.33
C PHE A 169 8.34 2.67 -4.33
N LEU A 170 9.10 3.25 -5.25
CA LEU A 170 9.98 2.53 -6.18
C LEU A 170 11.10 1.79 -5.44
N THR A 171 11.68 2.42 -4.41
CA THR A 171 12.72 1.83 -3.56
C THR A 171 12.25 0.53 -2.92
N VAL A 172 11.07 0.53 -2.31
CA VAL A 172 10.46 -0.67 -1.70
C VAL A 172 10.10 -1.70 -2.76
N SER A 173 9.47 -1.31 -3.88
CA SER A 173 9.14 -2.28 -4.94
C SER A 173 10.37 -2.94 -5.55
N ASN A 174 11.47 -2.19 -5.74
CA ASN A 174 12.71 -2.72 -6.31
C ASN A 174 13.41 -3.67 -5.33
N GLN A 175 13.41 -3.34 -4.04
CA GLN A 175 13.94 -4.21 -2.99
C GLN A 175 13.18 -5.54 -2.95
N VAL A 176 11.84 -5.49 -2.92
CA VAL A 176 11.01 -6.70 -2.90
C VAL A 176 11.14 -7.49 -4.20
N ALA A 177 11.15 -6.82 -5.37
CA ALA A 177 11.37 -7.47 -6.65
C ALA A 177 12.70 -8.26 -6.68
N GLY A 178 13.75 -7.72 -6.06
CA GLY A 178 15.04 -8.40 -5.90
C GLY A 178 14.98 -9.69 -5.07
N PHE A 179 13.98 -9.85 -4.20
CA PHE A 179 13.71 -11.08 -3.46
C PHE A 179 12.79 -12.04 -4.22
N MET A 180 11.86 -11.50 -5.02
CA MET A 180 10.85 -12.26 -5.76
C MET A 180 11.37 -12.82 -7.10
N HIS A 181 12.63 -12.58 -7.47
CA HIS A 181 13.17 -13.00 -8.76
C HIS A 181 13.21 -14.53 -8.89
N PRO A 182 12.71 -15.14 -9.99
CA PRO A 182 12.64 -16.61 -10.13
C PRO A 182 13.98 -17.34 -10.00
N ARG A 183 15.09 -16.68 -10.36
CA ARG A 183 16.46 -17.20 -10.19
C ARG A 183 17.03 -17.03 -8.78
N ALA A 184 16.33 -16.31 -7.90
CA ALA A 184 16.72 -16.08 -6.52
C ALA A 184 16.01 -17.13 -5.63
N ALA A 185 16.43 -18.38 -5.72
CA ALA A 185 15.84 -19.46 -4.93
C ALA A 185 15.85 -19.09 -3.44
N ASN A 186 14.66 -18.89 -2.87
CA ASN A 186 14.42 -18.62 -1.45
C ASN A 186 15.12 -17.39 -0.87
N LYS A 187 15.31 -16.32 -1.66
CA LYS A 187 15.87 -15.07 -1.14
C LYS A 187 14.86 -14.35 -0.25
N SER A 188 15.34 -13.89 0.89
CA SER A 188 14.59 -13.03 1.80
C SER A 188 15.47 -11.89 2.28
N GLY A 189 14.85 -10.88 2.87
CA GLY A 189 15.55 -9.76 3.48
C GLY A 189 14.57 -8.77 4.05
N THR A 190 15.06 -7.61 4.46
CA THR A 190 14.25 -6.55 5.06
C THR A 190 14.39 -5.26 4.25
N ILE A 191 13.58 -4.26 4.59
CA ILE A 191 13.79 -2.90 4.09
C ILE A 191 14.93 -2.22 4.88
N THR A 192 15.55 -1.22 4.28
CA THR A 192 16.58 -0.41 4.95
C THR A 192 15.97 0.65 5.87
N VAL A 193 16.79 1.25 6.74
CA VAL A 193 16.38 2.41 7.56
C VAL A 193 15.91 3.58 6.71
N GLN A 194 16.55 3.84 5.57
CA GLN A 194 16.12 4.91 4.64
C GLN A 194 14.74 4.60 4.06
N MET A 195 14.49 3.36 3.64
CA MET A 195 13.18 2.94 3.15
C MET A 195 12.11 3.02 4.24
N LYS A 196 12.43 2.68 5.49
CA LYS A 196 11.54 2.89 6.64
C LYS A 196 11.14 4.36 6.76
N ASN A 197 12.10 5.27 6.73
CA ASN A 197 11.83 6.71 6.86
C ASN A 197 10.99 7.23 5.68
N GLN A 198 11.19 6.69 4.47
CA GLN A 198 10.32 6.96 3.32
C GLN A 198 8.88 6.51 3.60
N VAL A 199 8.68 5.26 4.05
CA VAL A 199 7.36 4.71 4.42
C VAL A 199 6.64 5.58 5.44
N ASN A 200 7.34 5.96 6.51
CA ASN A 200 6.82 6.83 7.56
C ASN A 200 6.54 8.27 7.08
N GLY A 201 7.16 8.69 5.97
CA GLY A 201 7.12 10.06 5.46
C GLY A 201 6.43 10.22 4.11
N TRP A 202 5.61 9.26 3.65
CA TRP A 202 5.02 9.30 2.31
C TRP A 202 4.28 10.60 1.99
N GLN A 203 3.48 11.11 2.92
CA GLN A 203 2.78 12.38 2.77
C GLN A 203 3.75 13.56 2.64
N ASN A 204 4.77 13.61 3.50
CA ASN A 204 5.76 14.70 3.53
C ASN A 204 6.57 14.73 2.22
N LEU A 205 7.03 13.58 1.75
CA LEU A 205 7.76 13.49 0.49
C LEU A 205 6.87 13.82 -0.72
N SER A 206 5.61 13.38 -0.71
CA SER A 206 4.63 13.74 -1.75
C SER A 206 4.39 15.25 -1.78
N ALA A 207 4.17 15.87 -0.63
CA ALA A 207 3.95 17.31 -0.51
C ALA A 207 5.16 18.12 -0.98
N ALA A 208 6.38 17.70 -0.62
CA ALA A 208 7.60 18.36 -1.05
C ALA A 208 7.77 18.31 -2.57
N LEU A 209 7.45 17.17 -3.20
CA LEU A 209 7.52 17.02 -4.65
C LEU A 209 6.44 17.86 -5.35
N LEU A 210 5.19 17.81 -4.89
CA LEU A 210 4.09 18.64 -5.42
C LEU A 210 4.38 20.14 -5.32
N SER A 211 5.03 20.59 -4.24
CA SER A 211 5.38 21.99 -4.03
C SER A 211 6.38 22.53 -5.06
N THR A 212 7.15 21.66 -5.73
CA THR A 212 8.10 22.08 -6.77
C THR A 212 7.42 22.46 -8.10
N GLU A 213 6.17 22.04 -8.31
CA GLU A 213 5.36 22.42 -9.47
C GLU A 213 4.29 23.49 -9.13
N ALA A 214 4.24 23.94 -7.88
CA ALA A 214 3.36 25.02 -7.44
C ALA A 214 3.70 26.36 -8.12
N ARG A 215 2.81 27.36 -7.99
CA ARG A 215 3.02 28.72 -8.51
C ARG A 215 2.96 29.76 -7.39
N PRO A 216 4.09 30.42 -7.04
CA PRO A 216 5.46 30.15 -7.52
C PRO A 216 6.00 28.79 -7.02
N PRO A 217 6.95 28.16 -7.74
CA PRO A 217 7.50 26.86 -7.35
C PRO A 217 8.35 27.01 -6.09
N THR A 218 8.22 26.03 -5.18
CA THR A 218 9.01 25.98 -3.95
C THR A 218 10.30 25.20 -4.17
N LYS A 219 11.40 25.67 -3.57
CA LYS A 219 12.66 24.93 -3.56
C LYS A 219 12.52 23.63 -2.79
N PHE A 220 12.94 22.52 -3.38
CA PHE A 220 12.97 21.22 -2.71
C PHE A 220 13.90 21.24 -1.50
N THR A 221 13.40 20.79 -0.34
CA THR A 221 14.19 20.66 0.90
C THR A 221 14.60 19.20 1.09
N PRO A 222 15.88 18.90 1.32
CA PRO A 222 16.36 17.53 1.54
C PRO A 222 15.71 16.80 2.73
N PHE A 223 15.41 15.53 2.52
CA PHE A 223 15.08 14.53 3.55
C PHE A 223 16.27 13.59 3.73
N ASN A 224 17.24 14.02 4.55
CA ASN A 224 18.51 13.30 4.74
C ASN A 224 18.32 11.88 5.31
N ASP A 225 17.35 11.72 6.21
CA ASP A 225 16.97 10.45 6.82
C ASP A 225 16.35 9.45 5.82
N MET A 226 15.71 9.97 4.77
CA MET A 226 15.19 9.19 3.64
C MET A 226 16.24 8.92 2.55
N GLY A 227 17.41 9.57 2.63
CA GLY A 227 18.41 9.54 1.55
C GLY A 227 17.97 10.30 0.30
N VAL A 228 17.12 11.33 0.44
CA VAL A 228 16.55 12.10 -0.69
C VAL A 228 16.92 13.58 -0.56
N ALA A 229 17.88 14.04 -1.35
CA ALA A 229 18.37 15.41 -1.34
C ALA A 229 17.85 16.26 -2.50
N THR A 230 17.42 15.65 -3.60
CA THR A 230 16.99 16.36 -4.81
C THR A 230 15.62 15.91 -5.32
N VAL A 231 15.04 16.71 -6.23
CA VAL A 231 13.80 16.37 -6.93
C VAL A 231 13.95 15.06 -7.71
N GLU A 232 15.08 14.86 -8.39
CA GLU A 232 15.36 13.65 -9.16
C GLU A 232 15.40 12.41 -8.26
N GLN A 233 15.99 12.52 -7.07
CA GLN A 233 16.01 11.45 -6.09
C GLN A 233 14.61 11.19 -5.51
N ALA A 234 13.80 12.22 -5.29
CA ALA A 234 12.41 12.06 -4.86
C ALA A 234 11.57 11.33 -5.92
N VAL A 235 11.74 11.69 -7.20
CA VAL A 235 11.10 11.03 -8.35
C VAL A 235 11.54 9.57 -8.49
N ALA A 236 12.82 9.28 -8.26
CA ALA A 236 13.35 7.92 -8.24
C ALA A 236 12.92 7.10 -7.01
N THR A 237 12.39 7.77 -5.97
CA THR A 237 11.92 7.15 -4.73
C THR A 237 10.43 6.84 -4.75
N VAL A 238 9.60 7.80 -5.20
CA VAL A 238 8.14 7.69 -5.11
C VAL A 238 7.55 6.92 -6.29
N GLY A 239 6.80 5.86 -5.99
CA GLY A 239 6.01 5.08 -6.93
C GLY A 239 4.68 5.72 -7.27
N ILE A 240 3.99 6.34 -6.32
CA ILE A 240 2.79 7.14 -6.58
C ILE A 240 2.63 8.13 -5.44
N LEU A 241 2.31 9.38 -5.77
CA LEU A 241 2.18 10.43 -4.77
C LEU A 241 0.80 10.35 -4.10
N LEU A 242 0.79 10.58 -2.79
CA LEU A 242 -0.43 10.99 -2.10
C LEU A 242 -0.77 12.42 -2.56
N PHE A 243 -2.05 12.67 -2.83
CA PHE A 243 -2.49 14.04 -3.06
C PHE A 243 -2.38 14.85 -1.76
N VAL A 244 -1.72 16.01 -1.84
CA VAL A 244 -1.63 16.98 -0.74
C VAL A 244 -1.89 18.36 -1.32
N GLU A 245 -2.82 19.11 -0.73
CA GLU A 245 -2.98 20.52 -1.06
C GLU A 245 -1.77 21.29 -0.50
N VAL A 246 -0.96 21.84 -1.41
CA VAL A 246 0.20 22.67 -1.08
C VAL A 246 -0.06 24.13 -1.51
N PRO A 247 0.53 25.13 -0.83
CA PRO A 247 0.38 26.52 -1.23
C PRO A 247 0.75 26.75 -2.70
N GLY A 248 -0.13 27.37 -3.48
CA GLY A 248 0.07 27.62 -4.91
C GLY A 248 -0.04 26.37 -5.80
N GLY A 249 -0.41 25.21 -5.24
CA GLY A 249 -0.64 23.95 -5.95
C GLY A 249 -2.10 23.73 -6.35
N MET A 250 -2.38 22.51 -6.83
CA MET A 250 -3.74 22.09 -7.19
C MET A 250 -4.61 21.91 -5.95
N THR A 251 -5.85 22.43 -5.98
CA THR A 251 -6.82 22.21 -4.91
C THR A 251 -7.48 20.84 -5.02
N ALA A 252 -7.99 20.29 -3.91
CA ALA A 252 -8.70 19.03 -3.88
C ALA A 252 -9.93 19.06 -4.80
N LYS A 253 -10.66 20.17 -4.79
CA LYS A 253 -11.79 20.38 -5.71
C LYS A 253 -11.35 20.23 -7.17
N LYS A 254 -10.27 20.93 -7.57
CA LYS A 254 -9.80 20.89 -8.96
C LYS A 254 -9.26 19.53 -9.37
N ALA A 255 -8.53 18.87 -8.47
CA ALA A 255 -8.01 17.53 -8.69
C ALA A 255 -9.14 16.50 -8.84
N LEU A 256 -10.23 16.61 -8.07
CA LEU A 256 -11.41 15.76 -8.21
C LEU A 256 -12.16 16.03 -9.52
N GLU A 257 -12.33 17.30 -9.93
CA GLU A 257 -12.90 17.65 -11.25
C GLU A 257 -12.12 16.95 -12.38
N LEU A 258 -10.79 17.07 -12.37
CA LEU A 258 -9.91 16.38 -13.33
C LEU A 258 -10.05 14.87 -13.26
N TYR A 259 -10.13 14.29 -12.06
CA TYR A 259 -10.25 12.85 -11.88
C TYR A 259 -11.55 12.26 -12.47
N TYR A 260 -12.67 12.97 -12.30
CA TYR A 260 -13.97 12.56 -12.83
C TYR A 260 -14.18 12.97 -14.30
N GLY A 261 -13.31 13.84 -14.84
CA GLY A 261 -13.37 14.31 -16.21
C GLY A 261 -14.38 15.43 -16.45
N ASN A 262 -14.65 16.23 -15.40
CA ASN A 262 -15.48 17.42 -15.43
C ASN A 262 -14.66 18.69 -15.67
#